data_AF-A0A7L2I8X1-F1
#
_entry.id   AF-A0A7L2I8X1-F1
#
_cell.length_a   1.000
_cell.length_b   1.000
_cell.length_c   1.000
_cell.angle_alpha   90.00
_cell.angle_beta   90.00
_cell.angle_gamma   90.00
#
_symmetry.space_group_name_H-M   'P 1'
#
loop_
_entity.id
_entity.type
_entity.pdbx_description
1 polymer ?
#
loop_
_entity_poly.entity_id
_entity_poly.type
_entity_poly.pdbx_seq_one_letter_code
_entity_poly.pdbx_strand_id
1 'polypeptide(L)'
;LCAGSSAFQCMLCRGKEDCQMEMLFMGIHIPIRPPTWDTLEAFEGLMARHGRCDAAQCLCPAGREQAEEEGPWQLLLCSSCAAEGTHRSCSSLCDSTESWECQGCAGLSTGKKHSPWVPLGAVLAPSAQSGLAEG
;
A
#
# COMPACT_ATOMS: atom_id res chain seq x y z
N LEU A 1 -1.87 -11.67 12.14
CA LEU A 1 -2.03 -12.68 11.08
C LEU A 1 -1.60 -14.02 11.64
N CYS A 2 -2.54 -14.84 12.14
CA CYS A 2 -2.25 -16.23 12.49
C CYS A 2 -2.90 -17.13 11.45
N ALA A 3 -2.07 -17.88 10.73
CA ALA A 3 -2.49 -18.91 9.80
C ALA A 3 -1.89 -20.23 10.30
N GLY A 4 -2.71 -21.26 10.47
CA GLY A 4 -2.25 -22.58 10.89
C GLY A 4 -1.87 -23.48 9.71
N SER A 5 -1.69 -24.76 10.01
CA SER A 5 -1.25 -25.78 9.04
C SER A 5 -2.11 -25.84 7.77
N SER A 6 -3.42 -25.57 7.84
CA SER A 6 -4.30 -25.59 6.67
C SER A 6 -3.96 -24.55 5.61
N ALA A 7 -3.34 -23.42 5.98
CA ALA A 7 -2.95 -22.34 5.08
C ALA A 7 -1.45 -22.32 4.76
N PHE A 8 -0.67 -23.26 5.30
CA PHE A 8 0.76 -23.36 5.04
C PHE A 8 1.04 -24.32 3.87
N GLN A 9 1.61 -23.79 2.79
CA GLN A 9 1.93 -24.54 1.58
C GLN A 9 3.18 -23.99 0.89
N CYS A 10 3.82 -24.82 0.07
CA CYS A 10 4.97 -24.41 -0.73
C CYS A 10 4.59 -23.32 -1.74
N MET A 11 5.33 -22.21 -1.76
CA MET A 11 5.11 -21.10 -2.70
C MET A 11 5.43 -21.47 -4.15
N LEU A 12 6.20 -22.54 -4.38
CA LEU A 12 6.64 -22.97 -5.70
C LEU A 12 5.73 -24.04 -6.30
N CYS A 13 5.42 -25.09 -5.56
CA CYS A 13 4.64 -26.23 -6.05
C CYS A 13 3.22 -26.32 -5.48
N ARG A 14 2.86 -25.46 -4.51
CA ARG A 14 1.58 -25.47 -3.79
C ARG A 14 1.28 -26.76 -3.00
N GLY A 15 2.25 -27.66 -2.86
CA GLY A 15 2.15 -28.84 -2.00
C GLY A 15 2.13 -28.48 -0.51
N LYS A 16 1.25 -29.13 0.25
CA LYS A 16 1.10 -28.93 1.70
C LYS A 16 1.88 -29.97 2.50
N GLU A 17 1.69 -31.25 2.20
CA GLU A 17 2.20 -32.37 3.00
C GLU A 17 3.73 -32.39 3.05
N ASP A 18 4.40 -32.43 1.89
CA ASP A 18 5.86 -32.41 1.81
C ASP A 18 6.45 -31.14 2.44
N CYS A 19 5.78 -30.00 2.24
CA CYS A 19 6.21 -28.72 2.78
C CYS A 19 6.14 -28.70 4.32
N GLN A 20 5.06 -29.22 4.89
CA GLN A 20 4.87 -29.28 6.34
C GLN A 20 5.78 -30.32 6.99
N MET A 21 6.00 -31.46 6.32
CA MET A 21 6.95 -32.49 6.76
C MET A 21 8.38 -31.94 6.81
N GLU A 22 8.80 -31.19 5.79
CA GLU A 22 10.12 -30.56 5.77
C GLU A 22 10.26 -29.52 6.89
N MET A 23 9.23 -28.69 7.14
CA MET A 23 9.25 -27.74 8.26
C MET A 23 9.37 -28.46 9.60
N LEU A 24 8.63 -29.57 9.78
CA LEU A 24 8.71 -30.38 10.97
C LEU A 24 10.10 -31.02 11.14
N PHE A 25 10.69 -31.51 10.06
CA PHE A 25 12.06 -32.05 10.04
C PHE A 25 13.09 -31.00 10.48
N MET A 26 12.87 -29.75 10.09
CA MET A 26 13.67 -28.60 10.52
C MET A 26 13.34 -28.11 11.95
N GLY A 27 12.45 -28.79 12.67
CA GLY A 27 12.03 -28.45 14.04
C GLY A 27 11.01 -27.32 14.14
N ILE A 28 10.41 -26.90 13.03
CA ILE A 28 9.43 -25.82 12.96
C ILE A 28 8.02 -26.42 12.99
N HIS A 29 7.37 -26.33 14.16
CA HIS A 29 6.00 -26.83 14.33
C HIS A 29 4.96 -25.76 13.97
N ILE A 30 4.11 -26.05 12.99
CA ILE A 30 3.04 -25.15 12.56
C ILE A 30 1.77 -25.45 13.35
N PRO A 31 1.21 -24.49 14.10
CA PRO A 31 0.03 -24.73 14.92
C PRO A 31 -1.20 -25.08 14.07
N ILE A 32 -2.01 -26.03 14.54
CA ILE A 32 -3.31 -26.34 13.93
C ILE A 32 -4.32 -25.31 14.42
N ARG A 33 -4.50 -24.24 13.65
CA ARG A 33 -5.51 -23.20 13.89
C ARG A 33 -6.09 -22.73 12.56
N PRO A 34 -7.41 -22.49 12.49
CA PRO A 34 -7.98 -21.86 11.30
C PRO A 34 -7.34 -20.48 11.10
N PRO A 35 -7.12 -20.05 9.85
CA PRO A 35 -6.64 -18.72 9.61
C PRO A 35 -7.64 -17.72 10.15
N THR A 36 -7.17 -16.75 10.94
CA THR A 36 -8.06 -15.73 11.53
C THR A 36 -8.68 -14.81 10.48
N TRP A 37 -8.23 -14.90 9.24
CA TRP A 37 -8.77 -14.15 8.10
C TRP A 37 -9.85 -14.92 7.34
N ASP A 38 -10.10 -16.20 7.65
CA ASP A 38 -11.06 -17.05 6.92
C ASP A 38 -12.52 -16.87 7.41
N THR A 39 -12.76 -15.90 8.28
CA THR A 39 -14.10 -15.50 8.72
C THR A 39 -14.66 -14.45 7.75
N LEU A 40 -15.92 -14.59 7.35
CA LEU A 40 -16.61 -13.64 6.47
C LEU A 40 -16.49 -12.18 6.98
N GLU A 41 -16.62 -11.98 8.29
CA GLU A 41 -16.45 -10.69 8.99
C GLU A 41 -15.05 -10.07 8.79
N ALA A 42 -14.00 -10.90 8.64
CA ALA A 42 -12.64 -10.41 8.37
C ALA A 42 -12.46 -9.89 6.93
N PHE A 43 -13.36 -10.27 6.03
CA PHE A 43 -13.34 -9.87 4.62
C PHE A 43 -14.29 -8.73 4.27
N GLU A 44 -15.32 -8.45 5.09
CA GLU A 44 -16.32 -7.42 4.81
C GLU A 44 -15.70 -6.03 4.57
N GLY A 45 -14.69 -5.65 5.36
CA GLY A 45 -13.94 -4.41 5.17
C GLY A 45 -12.92 -4.44 4.02
N LEU A 46 -12.46 -5.62 3.61
CA LEU A 46 -11.46 -5.79 2.54
C LEU A 46 -12.10 -5.72 1.14
N MET A 47 -13.38 -6.05 1.02
CA MET A 47 -14.09 -6.03 -0.26
C MET A 47 -14.73 -4.69 -0.58
N ALA A 48 -14.95 -3.84 0.43
CA ALA A 48 -15.51 -2.51 0.23
C ALA A 48 -14.52 -1.66 -0.58
N ARG A 49 -14.89 -1.34 -1.83
CA ARG A 49 -14.13 -0.37 -2.62
C ARG A 49 -14.25 1.00 -1.97
N HIS A 50 -13.18 1.78 -2.05
CA HIS A 50 -13.24 3.19 -1.70
C HIS A 50 -14.37 3.85 -2.52
N GLY A 51 -15.26 4.59 -1.85
CA GLY A 51 -16.49 5.11 -2.44
C GLY A 51 -16.74 6.59 -2.14
N ARG A 52 -15.70 7.32 -1.73
CA ARG A 52 -15.79 8.73 -1.33
C ARG A 52 -14.85 9.58 -2.16
N CYS A 53 -15.18 10.85 -2.32
CA CYS A 53 -14.30 11.85 -2.91
C CYS A 53 -13.39 12.50 -1.85
N ASP A 54 -12.08 12.33 -2.02
CA ASP A 54 -11.02 12.82 -1.14
C ASP A 54 -10.42 14.16 -1.58
N ALA A 55 -10.91 14.74 -2.68
CA ALA A 55 -10.51 16.09 -3.08
C ALA A 55 -10.69 17.08 -1.92
N ALA A 56 -9.71 17.95 -1.70
CA ALA A 56 -9.74 18.91 -0.59
C ALA A 56 -11.06 19.69 -0.55
N GLN A 57 -11.53 20.13 -1.72
CA GLN A 57 -12.86 20.68 -1.93
C GLN A 57 -13.65 19.78 -2.88
N CYS A 58 -14.75 19.20 -2.40
CA CYS A 58 -15.69 18.47 -3.24
C CYS A 58 -16.73 19.44 -3.82
N LEU A 59 -16.95 19.34 -5.12
CA LEU A 59 -17.88 20.18 -5.88
C LEU A 59 -19.22 19.47 -6.16
N CYS A 60 -19.33 18.17 -5.83
CA CYS A 60 -20.51 17.37 -6.13
C CYS A 60 -21.71 17.86 -5.30
N PRO A 61 -22.83 18.27 -5.95
CA PRO A 61 -24.03 18.72 -5.24
C PRO A 61 -24.66 17.63 -4.37
N ALA A 62 -24.49 16.36 -4.73
CA ALA A 62 -25.03 15.21 -4.01
C ALA A 62 -24.17 14.79 -2.79
N GLY A 63 -22.99 15.38 -2.63
CA GLY A 63 -22.06 15.08 -1.54
C GLY A 63 -20.87 14.21 -1.96
N ARG A 64 -20.01 13.90 -0.99
CA ARG A 64 -18.71 13.24 -1.24
C ARG A 64 -18.84 11.73 -1.45
N GLU A 65 -19.87 11.14 -0.86
CA GLU A 65 -20.16 9.71 -0.86
C GLU A 65 -20.98 9.28 -2.08
N GLN A 66 -21.45 10.23 -2.90
CA GLN A 66 -22.24 9.95 -4.10
C GLN A 66 -21.38 10.00 -5.35
N ALA A 67 -21.61 9.05 -6.25
CA ALA A 67 -20.91 8.93 -7.51
C ALA A 67 -21.87 8.51 -8.61
N GLU A 68 -21.74 9.12 -9.78
CA GLU A 68 -22.42 8.68 -11.00
C GLU A 68 -21.65 7.54 -11.66
N GLU A 69 -22.34 6.74 -12.48
CA GLU A 69 -21.67 5.69 -13.28
C GLU A 69 -20.73 6.31 -14.33
N GLU A 70 -21.19 7.37 -14.99
CA GLU A 70 -20.45 8.16 -15.98
C GLU A 70 -20.75 9.66 -15.80
N GLY A 71 -19.88 10.52 -16.35
CA GLY A 71 -20.06 11.97 -16.31
C GLY A 71 -19.22 12.68 -15.23
N PRO A 72 -19.45 13.98 -15.00
CA PRO A 72 -18.59 14.84 -14.17
C PRO A 72 -18.46 14.38 -12.71
N TRP A 73 -19.47 13.64 -12.22
CA TRP A 73 -19.51 13.12 -10.87
C TRP A 73 -19.19 11.62 -10.80
N GLN A 74 -18.64 11.04 -11.87
CA GLN A 74 -18.02 9.73 -11.81
C GLN A 74 -16.82 9.77 -10.86
N LEU A 75 -16.75 8.79 -9.97
CA LEU A 75 -15.64 8.63 -9.02
C LEU A 75 -14.52 7.80 -9.65
N LEU A 76 -13.35 8.40 -9.84
CA LEU A 76 -12.13 7.68 -10.22
C LEU A 76 -11.33 7.36 -8.98
N LEU A 77 -10.91 6.10 -8.87
CA LEU A 77 -9.97 5.66 -7.83
C LEU A 77 -8.54 5.82 -8.31
N CYS A 78 -7.62 6.07 -7.38
CA CYS A 78 -6.21 6.10 -7.71
C CYS A 78 -5.78 4.75 -8.30
N SER A 79 -5.19 4.77 -9.49
CA SER A 79 -4.74 3.57 -10.21
C SER A 79 -3.67 2.78 -9.45
N SER A 80 -2.90 3.43 -8.57
CA SER A 80 -1.80 2.80 -7.84
C SER A 80 -2.22 2.21 -6.49
N CYS A 81 -3.03 2.92 -5.69
CA CYS A 81 -3.37 2.50 -4.33
C CYS A 81 -4.84 2.07 -4.14
N ALA A 82 -5.74 2.52 -5.02
CA ALA A 82 -7.20 2.38 -4.90
C ALA A 82 -7.81 2.80 -3.55
N ALA A 83 -7.01 3.45 -2.68
CA ALA A 83 -7.38 3.85 -1.33
C ALA A 83 -7.91 5.28 -1.25
N GLU A 84 -7.68 6.07 -2.30
CA GLU A 84 -8.21 7.42 -2.48
C GLU A 84 -9.04 7.50 -3.76
N GLY A 85 -10.05 8.36 -3.75
CA GLY A 85 -10.92 8.64 -4.88
C GLY A 85 -11.13 10.13 -5.14
N THR A 86 -11.43 10.49 -6.38
CA THR A 86 -11.87 11.86 -6.75
C THR A 86 -12.96 11.83 -7.79
N HIS A 87 -13.88 12.79 -7.74
CA HIS A 87 -14.77 13.02 -8.88
C HIS A 87 -13.99 13.68 -10.02
N ARG A 88 -14.38 13.42 -11.27
CA ARG A 88 -13.77 14.06 -12.44
C ARG A 88 -13.68 15.58 -12.30
N SER A 89 -14.81 16.23 -11.99
CA SER A 89 -14.84 17.70 -11.85
C SER A 89 -14.06 18.20 -10.63
N CYS A 90 -13.95 17.42 -9.56
CA CYS A 90 -13.20 17.80 -8.36
C CYS A 90 -11.67 17.81 -8.59
N SER A 91 -11.19 17.10 -9.62
CA SER A 91 -9.77 17.12 -10.03
C SER A 91 -9.56 17.65 -11.44
N SER A 92 -10.55 18.36 -12.01
CA SER A 92 -10.47 18.97 -13.34
C SER A 92 -10.07 17.98 -14.44
N LEU A 93 -10.54 16.74 -14.35
CA LEU A 93 -10.30 15.69 -15.33
C LEU A 93 -11.27 15.85 -16.52
N CYS A 94 -10.80 15.55 -17.73
CA CYS A 94 -11.67 15.50 -18.90
C CYS A 94 -12.43 14.17 -18.99
N ASP A 95 -13.49 14.14 -19.81
CA ASP A 95 -14.33 12.94 -19.97
C ASP A 95 -13.57 11.74 -20.56
N SER A 96 -12.52 11.98 -21.35
CA SER A 96 -11.67 10.93 -21.90
C SER A 96 -10.59 10.41 -20.94
N THR A 97 -10.48 10.96 -19.73
CA THR A 97 -9.52 10.47 -18.74
C THR A 97 -9.99 9.13 -18.18
N GLU A 98 -9.22 8.07 -18.37
CA GLU A 98 -9.53 6.74 -17.83
C GLU A 98 -8.76 6.41 -16.54
N SER A 99 -7.67 7.13 -16.26
CA SER A 99 -6.82 6.89 -15.09
C SER A 99 -6.50 8.19 -14.35
N TRP A 100 -6.41 8.08 -13.03
CA TRP A 100 -6.04 9.16 -12.13
C TRP A 100 -5.13 8.61 -11.02
N GLU A 101 -4.20 9.43 -10.54
CA GLU A 101 -3.35 9.12 -9.41
C GLU A 101 -3.51 10.19 -8.33
N CYS A 102 -3.63 9.76 -7.06
CA CYS A 102 -3.64 10.68 -5.94
C CYS A 102 -2.27 11.34 -5.76
N GLN A 103 -2.21 12.43 -4.99
CA GLN A 103 -0.96 13.16 -4.76
C GLN A 103 0.13 12.31 -4.09
N GLY A 104 -0.25 11.31 -3.30
CA GLY A 104 0.71 10.39 -2.67
C GLY A 104 1.34 9.40 -3.65
N CYS A 105 0.66 9.10 -4.75
CA CYS A 105 1.13 8.15 -5.77
C CYS A 105 1.75 8.88 -6.98
N ALA A 106 1.17 10.01 -7.38
CA ALA A 106 1.67 10.85 -8.45
C ALA A 106 3.06 11.41 -8.06
N GLY A 107 4.09 11.08 -8.85
CA GLY A 107 5.48 11.45 -8.56
C GLY A 107 6.33 10.36 -7.94
N LEU A 108 5.79 9.16 -7.71
CA LEU A 108 6.57 7.94 -7.50
C LEU A 108 7.11 7.34 -8.81
N SER A 109 7.19 8.12 -9.90
CA SER A 109 7.77 7.66 -11.17
C SER A 109 9.18 7.11 -10.94
N THR A 110 9.30 5.79 -10.92
CA THR A 110 10.53 5.00 -11.14
C THR A 110 11.84 5.64 -10.66
N GLY A 111 11.90 6.07 -9.40
CA GLY A 111 13.18 6.32 -8.78
C GLY A 111 13.84 4.99 -8.48
N LYS A 112 14.71 4.47 -9.36
CA LYS A 112 15.81 3.61 -8.91
C LYS A 112 16.64 4.43 -7.93
N LYS A 113 16.20 4.53 -6.68
CA LYS A 113 17.07 4.87 -5.57
C LYS A 113 17.94 3.63 -5.42
N HIS A 114 19.02 3.54 -6.20
CA HIS A 114 20.20 2.88 -5.67
C HIS A 114 20.49 3.62 -4.38
N SER A 115 20.18 2.97 -3.25
CA SER A 115 20.85 3.35 -2.03
C SER A 115 22.35 3.26 -2.35
N PRO A 116 23.15 4.31 -2.11
CA PRO A 116 24.56 4.07 -1.89
C PRO A 116 24.57 3.12 -0.71
N TRP A 117 25.08 1.90 -0.92
CA TRP A 117 25.48 1.04 0.18
C TRP A 117 26.40 1.91 1.05
N VAL A 118 25.92 2.32 2.22
CA VAL A 118 26.77 2.86 3.27
C VAL A 118 27.10 1.68 4.17
N PRO A 119 28.34 1.17 4.20
CA PRO A 119 28.70 0.14 5.15
C PRO A 119 28.51 0.72 6.55
N LEU A 120 27.88 -0.04 7.44
CA LEU A 120 27.84 0.25 8.88
C LEU A 120 29.29 0.30 9.39
N GLY A 121 29.87 1.50 9.51
CA GLY A 121 31.23 1.65 10.01
C GLY A 121 31.96 2.97 9.78
N ALA A 122 31.43 3.93 9.01
CA ALA A 122 32.10 5.22 8.83
C ALA A 122 31.67 6.24 9.90
N VAL A 123 32.14 6.06 11.13
CA VAL A 123 32.23 7.16 12.09
C VAL A 123 33.46 7.98 11.71
N LEU A 124 33.27 9.21 11.25
CA LEU A 124 34.35 10.20 11.15
C LEU A 124 34.06 11.36 12.10
N ALA A 125 35.09 11.64 12.89
CA ALA A 125 35.13 12.45 14.10
C ALA A 125 34.74 13.94 13.89
N PRO A 126 34.36 14.66 14.97
CA PRO A 126 34.08 16.09 14.90
C PRO A 126 35.36 16.91 14.65
N SER A 127 35.32 17.76 13.62
CA SER A 127 36.37 18.74 13.35
C SER A 127 36.31 19.90 14.34
N ALA A 128 37.49 20.27 14.82
CA ALA A 128 37.76 21.32 15.80
C ALA A 128 37.31 22.71 15.32
N GLN A 129 36.76 23.50 16.26
CA GLN A 129 36.59 24.95 16.10
C GLN A 129 37.92 25.62 16.45
N SER A 130 38.53 26.30 15.48
CA SER A 130 39.56 27.32 15.74
C SER A 130 38.93 28.69 15.49
N GLY A 131 38.78 29.44 16.58
CA GLY A 131 38.43 30.85 16.53
C GLY A 131 39.55 31.69 15.93
N LEU A 132 39.16 32.80 15.33
CA LEU A 132 40.04 33.91 14.97
C LEU A 132 39.39 35.18 15.53
N ALA A 133 40.03 35.75 16.55
CA ALA A 133 40.18 37.19 16.72
C ALA A 133 40.91 37.72 15.45
N GLU A 134 40.76 38.94 14.99
CA GLU A 134 41.11 40.27 15.51
C GLU A 134 40.50 41.28 14.49
N GLY A 135 40.26 42.57 14.71
CA GLY A 135 40.59 43.56 15.73
C GLY A 135 40.00 44.90 15.29
#